data_AF-A0A6B3GTV4-F1
#
_entry.id   AF-A0A6B3GTV4-F1
#
_cell.length_a   1.000
_cell.length_b   1.000
_cell.length_c   1.000
_cell.angle_alpha   90.00
_cell.angle_beta   90.00
_cell.angle_gamma   90.00
#
_symmetry.space_group_name_H-M   'P 1'
#
loop_
_entity.id
_entity.type
_entity.pdbx_description
1 polymer ?
#
loop_
_entity_poly.entity_id
_entity_poly.type
_entity_poly.pdbx_seq_one_letter_code
_entity_poly.pdbx_strand_id
1 'polypeptide(L)' 'NEDFSKVIVSGDDAWETIHGYVSHVAPDLTERLSRWTSEVDVFATYRIDEQLMKALDRKVYLPSGGSLVIDKTEAM' A
#
# COMPACT_ATOMS: atom_id res chain seq x y z
N ASN A 1 1.09 -9.82 -13.33
CA ASN A 1 1.88 -9.65 -12.10
C ASN A 1 1.08 -10.32 -10.99
N GLU A 2 1.30 -11.61 -10.78
CA GLU A 2 0.45 -12.49 -9.93
C GLU A 2 1.03 -12.70 -8.52
N ASP A 3 2.08 -11.95 -8.16
CA ASP A 3 2.90 -12.13 -6.95
C ASP A 3 2.29 -11.52 -5.67
N PHE A 4 0.97 -11.54 -5.51
CA PHE A 4 0.34 -11.15 -4.24
C PHE A 4 -0.59 -12.24 -3.74
N SER A 5 -0.39 -12.59 -2.47
CA SER A 5 -1.18 -13.59 -1.75
C SER A 5 -2.44 -13.00 -1.12
N LYS A 6 -2.48 -11.68 -0.88
CA LYS A 6 -3.60 -11.00 -0.21
C LYS A 6 -3.68 -9.53 -0.62
N VAL A 7 -4.90 -9.01 -0.74
CA VAL A 7 -5.21 -7.58 -0.87
C VAL A 7 -6.11 -7.19 0.29
N ILE A 8 -5.71 -6.17 1.04
CA ILE A 8 -6.47 -5.65 2.18
C ILE A 8 -7.06 -4.31 1.78
N VAL A 9 -8.37 -4.17 1.94
CA VAL A 9 -9.10 -2.97 1.54
C VAL A 9 -9.76 -2.35 2.77
N SER A 10 -9.39 -1.12 3.07
CA SER A 10 -10.00 -0.32 4.15
C SER A 10 -10.98 0.70 3.58
N GLY A 11 -12.10 0.88 4.28
CA GLY A 11 -13.19 1.77 3.89
C GLY A 11 -14.30 1.06 3.12
N ASP A 12 -15.54 1.43 3.43
CA ASP A 12 -16.74 0.77 2.92
C ASP A 12 -16.91 1.01 1.41
N ASP A 13 -16.82 2.26 0.96
CA ASP A 13 -16.94 2.62 -0.46
C ASP A 13 -15.85 1.96 -1.31
N ALA A 14 -14.63 1.90 -0.78
CA ALA A 14 -13.50 1.25 -1.43
C ALA A 14 -13.70 -0.27 -1.53
N TRP A 15 -14.22 -0.90 -0.48
CA TRP A 15 -14.55 -2.32 -0.47
C TRP A 15 -15.59 -2.64 -1.54
N GLU A 16 -16.73 -1.93 -1.55
CA GLU A 16 -17.81 -2.19 -2.52
C GLU A 16 -17.31 -2.02 -3.97
N THR A 17 -16.54 -0.96 -4.22
CA THR A 17 -15.98 -0.68 -5.55
C THR A 17 -15.01 -1.78 -5.99
N ILE A 18 -14.04 -2.12 -5.15
CA ILE A 18 -12.98 -3.09 -5.50
C ILE A 18 -13.56 -4.50 -5.57
N HIS A 19 -14.34 -4.91 -4.57
CA HIS A 19 -14.95 -6.24 -4.55
C HIS A 19 -15.90 -6.44 -5.73
N GLY A 20 -16.73 -5.44 -6.05
CA GLY A 20 -17.62 -5.50 -7.21
C GLY A 20 -16.86 -5.62 -8.53
N TYR A 21 -15.83 -4.80 -8.72
CA TYR A 21 -15.00 -4.85 -9.91
C TYR A 21 -14.26 -6.20 -10.06
N VAL A 22 -13.59 -6.66 -9.00
CA VAL A 22 -12.84 -7.92 -9.02
C VAL A 22 -13.78 -9.12 -9.22
N SER A 23 -14.94 -9.13 -8.56
CA SER A 23 -15.93 -10.19 -8.75
C SER A 23 -16.45 -10.26 -10.19
N HIS A 24 -16.42 -9.16 -10.93
CA HIS A 24 -16.84 -9.14 -12.34
C HIS A 24 -15.71 -9.50 -13.30
N VAL A 25 -14.50 -8.97 -13.06
CA VAL A 25 -13.37 -9.05 -14.00
C VAL A 25 -12.46 -10.24 -13.74
N ALA A 26 -12.29 -10.62 -12.47
CA ALA A 26 -11.40 -11.70 -12.05
C ALA A 26 -11.94 -12.40 -10.78
N PRO A 27 -13.03 -13.18 -10.87
CA PRO A 27 -13.65 -13.85 -9.71
C PRO A 27 -12.67 -14.71 -8.89
N ASP A 28 -11.70 -15.33 -9.56
CA ASP A 28 -10.67 -16.18 -8.92
C ASP A 28 -9.76 -15.39 -7.96
N LEU A 29 -9.71 -14.06 -8.08
CA LEU A 29 -8.97 -13.19 -7.17
C LEU A 29 -9.79 -12.72 -5.98
N THR A 30 -11.11 -12.95 -5.96
CA THR A 30 -11.99 -12.52 -4.86
C THR A 30 -11.59 -13.16 -3.54
N GLU A 31 -11.12 -14.41 -3.55
CA GLU A 31 -10.63 -15.10 -2.34
C GLU A 31 -9.39 -14.43 -1.72
N ARG A 32 -8.65 -13.63 -2.50
CA ARG A 32 -7.48 -12.89 -2.01
C ARG A 32 -7.85 -11.53 -1.42
N LEU A 33 -9.09 -11.06 -1.64
CA LEU A 33 -9.56 -9.80 -1.08
C LEU A 33 -9.98 -9.99 0.37
N SER A 34 -9.59 -9.04 1.22
CA SER A 34 -9.94 -9.04 2.64
C SER A 34 -10.36 -7.63 3.04
N ARG A 35 -11.59 -7.50 3.53
CA ARG A 35 -12.07 -6.24 4.10
C ARG A 35 -11.37 -5.99 5.44
N TRP A 36 -10.85 -4.79 5.60
CA TRP A 36 -10.33 -4.31 6.87
C TRP A 36 -11.50 -3.85 7.75
N THR A 37 -11.63 -4.43 8.94
CA THR A 37 -12.74 -4.16 9.87
C THR A 37 -12.27 -3.66 11.23
N SER A 38 -10.96 -3.47 11.40
CA SER A 38 -10.40 -2.91 12.64
C SER A 38 -10.58 -1.40 12.66
N GLU A 39 -10.79 -0.84 13.85
CA GLU A 39 -10.75 0.61 14.08
C GLU A 39 -9.32 1.16 14.07
N VAL A 40 -8.32 0.29 14.21
CA VAL A 40 -6.91 0.66 14.05
C VAL A 40 -6.63 0.86 12.56
N ASP A 41 -5.90 1.93 12.23
CA ASP A 41 -5.47 2.19 10.87
C ASP A 41 -4.70 1.00 10.25
N VAL A 42 -4.98 0.72 8.98
CA VAL A 42 -4.42 -0.44 8.27
C VAL A 42 -2.91 -0.26 8.03
N PHE A 43 -2.45 0.94 7.69
CA PHE A 43 -1.03 1.21 7.49
C PHE A 43 -0.27 1.21 8.80
N ALA A 44 -0.87 1.72 9.87
CA ALA A 44 -0.31 1.61 11.22
C ALA A 44 -0.13 0.14 11.62
N THR A 45 -1.16 -0.70 11.39
CA THR A 45 -1.09 -2.13 11.72
C THR A 45 0.03 -2.84 10.96
N TYR A 46 0.21 -2.53 9.67
CA TYR A 46 1.26 -3.12 8.84
C TYR A 46 2.59 -2.35 8.89
N ARG A 47 2.70 -1.33 9.75
CA ARG A 47 3.87 -0.44 9.91
C ARG A 47 4.34 0.19 8.58
N ILE A 48 3.39 0.44 7.68
CA ILE A 48 3.66 1.06 6.37
C ILE A 48 3.94 2.56 6.54
N ASP A 49 3.39 3.20 7.57
CA ASP A 49 3.60 4.64 7.85
C ASP A 49 5.08 5.01 7.95
N GLU A 50 5.89 4.21 8.66
CA GLU A 50 7.33 4.46 8.79
C GLU A 50 8.05 4.44 7.44
N GLN A 51 7.62 3.56 6.53
CA GLN A 51 8.20 3.43 5.20
C GLN A 51 7.72 4.56 4.28
N LEU A 52 6.44 4.92 4.36
CA LEU A 52 5.87 6.07 3.64
C LEU A 52 6.58 7.36 4.05
N MET A 53 6.76 7.62 5.35
CA MET A 53 7.46 8.81 5.82
C MET A 53 8.90 8.87 5.32
N LYS A 54 9.63 7.75 5.34
CA LYS A 54 10.99 7.68 4.77
C LYS A 54 11.00 7.92 3.25
N ALA A 55 10.01 7.40 2.53
CA ALA A 55 9.90 7.58 1.08
C ALA A 55 9.55 9.03 0.68
N LEU A 56 8.88 9.76 1.56
CA LEU A 56 8.57 11.18 1.37
C LEU A 56 9.71 12.10 1.81
N ASP A 57 10.66 11.60 2.60
CA ASP A 57 11.81 12.38 3.04
C ASP A 57 12.76 12.61 1.85
N ARG A 58 13.26 13.84 1.75
CA ARG A 58 14.28 14.22 0.76
C ARG A 58 15.57 13.40 0.97
N LYS A 59 15.87 12.99 2.21
CA LYS A 59 17.08 12.25 2.54
C LYS A 59 16.75 10.89 3.15
N VAL A 60 17.20 9.82 2.50
CA VAL A 60 17.04 8.44 2.97
C VAL A 60 18.35 7.92 3.55
N TYR A 61 18.34 7.48 4.81
CA TYR A 61 19.50 6.84 5.45
C TYR A 61 19.56 5.35 5.13
N LEU A 62 20.74 4.87 4.76
CA LEU A 62 20.98 3.47 4.42
C LEU A 62 21.53 2.69 5.63
N PRO A 63 21.24 1.38 5.76
CA PRO A 63 21.76 0.55 6.86
C PRO A 63 23.29 0.52 6.94
N SER A 64 23.99 0.76 5.82
CA SER A 64 25.45 0.83 5.73
C SER A 64 26.06 2.13 6.28
N GLY A 65 25.24 3.08 6.76
CA GLY A 65 25.68 4.35 7.34
C GLY A 65 25.77 5.52 6.34
N GLY A 66 25.51 5.27 5.05
CA GLY A 66 25.39 6.32 4.02
C GLY A 66 24.00 6.94 3.91
N SER A 67 23.79 7.85 2.95
CA SER A 67 22.47 8.41 2.65
C SER A 67 22.28 8.72 1.17
N LEU A 68 21.06 8.55 0.66
CA LEU A 68 20.61 9.03 -0.65
C LEU A 68 19.85 10.35 -0.46
N VAL A 69 20.10 11.33 -1.33
CA VAL A 69 19.34 12.59 -1.37
C VAL A 69 18.60 12.64 -2.70
N ILE A 70 17.28 12.74 -2.65
CA ILE A 70 16.40 12.76 -3.82
C ILE A 70 15.83 14.17 -3.94
N ASP A 71 16.33 14.93 -4.92
CA ASP A 71 15.81 16.24 -5.27
C ASP A 71 14.93 16.10 -6.51
N LYS A 72 13.67 16.56 -6.41
CA LYS A 72 12.83 16.73 -7.59
C LYS A 72 13.30 17.96 -8.36
N THR A 73 13.51 17.79 -9.65
CA THR A 73 13.76 18.93 -10.55
C THR A 73 12.61 19.03 -11.53
N GLU A 74 12.36 20.23 -12.06
CA GLU A 74 11.19 20.50 -12.91
C GLU A 74 11.15 19.65 -14.20
N ALA A 75 12.29 19.05 -14.57
CA ALA A 75 12.46 18.29 -15.80
C ALA A 75 12.85 16.81 -15.58
N MET A 76 13.06 16.36 -14.34
CA MET A 76 13.48 14.98 -14.02
C MET A 76 12.92 14.52 -12.67
#